data_AF-A0A511W679-F1
#
_entry.id   AF-A0A511W679-F1
#
_cell.length_a   1.000
_cell.length_b   1.000
_cell.length_c   1.000
_cell.angle_alpha   90.00
_cell.angle_beta   90.00
_cell.angle_gamma   90.00
#
_symmetry.space_group_name_H-M   'P 1'
#
loop_
_entity.id
_entity.type
_entity.pdbx_description
1 polymer ?
#
loop_
_entity_poly.entity_id
_entity_poly.type
_entity_poly.pdbx_seq_one_letter_code
_entity_poly.pdbx_strand_id
1 'polypeptide(L)'
;MLGLVGVISFIVILLIVIVFFIFNAVDFIDPTPIQIQLFGIHVTLIGGILLISTFIGTGFLTMMLGLALGVYGSFKSSDSGHEAEQAK
;
A
#
# COMPACT_ATOMS: atom_id res chain seq x y z
N MET A 1 22.89 -12.21 8.79
CA MET A 1 22.03 -11.30 9.59
C MET A 1 21.29 -10.29 8.74
N LEU A 2 21.94 -9.57 7.81
CA LEU A 2 21.27 -8.60 6.92
C LEU A 2 20.08 -9.19 6.15
N GLY A 3 20.22 -10.34 5.50
CA GLY A 3 19.09 -10.96 4.77
C GLY A 3 17.85 -11.23 5.65
N LEU A 4 18.04 -11.62 6.92
CA LEU A 4 16.95 -11.83 7.86
C LEU A 4 16.24 -10.50 8.20
N VAL A 5 16.99 -9.40 8.37
CA VAL A 5 16.41 -8.08 8.62
C VAL A 5 15.51 -7.66 7.47
N GLY A 6 15.96 -7.80 6.21
CA GLY A 6 15.16 -7.48 5.03
C GLY A 6 13.86 -8.29 4.96
N VAL A 7 13.90 -9.58 5.30
CA VAL A 7 12.72 -10.46 5.35
C VAL A 7 11.77 -10.03 6.46
N ILE A 8 12.27 -9.75 7.67
CA ILE A 8 11.44 -9.28 8.79
C ILE A 8 10.76 -7.95 8.43
N SER A 9 11.50 -7.00 7.86
CA SER A 9 10.94 -5.71 7.41
C SER A 9 9.83 -5.90 6.38
N PHE A 10 10.03 -6.79 5.41
CA PHE A 10 9.00 -7.11 4.42
C PHE A 10 7.74 -7.71 5.05
N ILE A 11 7.90 -8.69 5.96
CA ILE A 11 6.77 -9.32 6.66
C ILE A 11 5.99 -8.28 7.47
N VAL A 12 6.67 -7.39 8.20
CA VAL A 12 6.02 -6.34 8.98
C VAL A 12 5.21 -5.41 8.07
N ILE A 13 5.80 -4.95 6.96
CA ILE A 13 5.09 -4.08 6.00
C ILE A 13 3.89 -4.81 5.39
N LEU A 14 4.06 -6.07 5.00
CA LEU A 14 3.00 -6.88 4.43
C LEU A 14 1.84 -7.05 5.42
N LEU A 15 2.12 -7.30 6.70
CA LEU A 15 1.09 -7.39 7.75
C LEU A 15 0.34 -6.07 7.93
N ILE A 16 1.03 -4.93 7.92
CA ILE A 16 0.37 -3.61 8.00
C ILE A 16 -0.59 -3.43 6.83
N VAL A 17 -0.17 -3.79 5.61
CA VAL A 17 -1.02 -3.70 4.41
C VAL A 17 -2.23 -4.62 4.52
N ILE A 18 -2.05 -5.86 4.97
CA ILE A 18 -3.16 -6.81 5.17
C ILE A 18 -4.16 -6.27 6.20
N VAL A 19 -3.68 -5.80 7.36
CA VAL A 19 -4.55 -5.24 8.41
C VAL A 19 -5.31 -4.01 7.90
N PHE A 20 -4.64 -3.13 7.15
CA PHE A 20 -5.27 -1.99 6.50
C PHE A 20 -6.43 -2.41 5.60
N PHE A 21 -6.24 -3.41 4.75
CA PHE A 21 -7.31 -3.93 3.89
C PHE A 21 -8.43 -4.60 4.66
N ILE A 22 -8.12 -5.36 5.72
CA ILE A 22 -9.14 -5.97 6.58
C ILE A 22 -10.00 -4.89 7.23
N PHE A 23 -9.38 -3.85 7.81
CA PHE A 23 -10.11 -2.75 8.44
C PHE A 23 -10.94 -1.94 7.44
N ASN A 24 -10.45 -1.73 6.22
CA ASN A 24 -11.25 -1.12 5.15
C ASN A 24 -12.40 -2.05 4.70
N ALA A 25 -12.22 -3.37 4.69
CA ALA A 25 -13.24 -4.31 4.25
C ALA A 25 -14.38 -4.55 5.27
N VAL A 26 -14.12 -4.31 6.55
CA VAL A 26 -15.14 -4.38 7.62
C VAL A 26 -15.71 -3.00 7.98
N ASP A 27 -15.48 -1.99 7.12
CA ASP A 27 -15.89 -0.59 7.29
C ASP A 27 -15.45 0.04 8.62
N PHE A 28 -14.37 -0.47 9.23
CA PHE A 28 -13.79 0.10 10.44
C PHE A 28 -13.03 1.40 10.15
N ILE A 29 -12.41 1.49 8.97
CA ILE A 29 -11.82 2.71 8.42
C ILE A 29 -12.38 2.96 7.02
N ASP A 30 -12.63 4.22 6.67
CA ASP A 30 -12.93 4.62 5.28
C ASP A 30 -11.87 5.61 4.78
N PRO A 31 -10.71 5.11 4.33
CA PRO A 31 -9.65 5.95 3.81
C PRO A 31 -10.04 6.52 2.45
N THR A 32 -9.81 7.82 2.27
CA THR A 32 -10.05 8.47 0.98
C THR A 32 -9.10 7.90 -0.09
N PRO A 33 -9.46 7.96 -1.37
CA PRO A 33 -8.58 7.51 -2.46
C PRO A 33 -7.17 8.12 -2.40
N ILE A 34 -7.07 9.40 -2.05
CA ILE A 34 -5.80 10.12 -1.89
C ILE A 34 -4.97 9.55 -0.73
N GLN A 35 -5.60 9.17 0.39
CA GLN A 35 -4.91 8.56 1.52
C GLN A 35 -4.33 7.18 1.16
N ILE A 36 -5.08 6.37 0.40
CA ILE A 36 -4.60 5.08 -0.10
C ILE A 36 -3.42 5.27 -1.06
N GLN A 37 -3.51 6.25 -1.98
CA GLN A 37 -2.42 6.59 -2.87
C GLN A 37 -1.17 7.03 -2.11
N LEU A 38 -1.33 7.91 -1.12
CA LEU A 38 -0.23 8.40 -0.30
C LEU A 38 0.40 7.26 0.50
N PHE A 39 -0.40 6.35 1.06
CA PHE A 39 0.09 5.15 1.72
C PHE A 39 0.90 4.26 0.77
N GLY A 40 0.41 4.03 -0.45
CA GLY A 40 1.14 3.31 -1.50
C GLY A 40 2.47 3.97 -1.87
N ILE A 41 2.51 5.30 -1.99
CA ILE A 41 3.75 6.06 -2.24
C ILE A 41 4.75 5.87 -1.09
N HIS A 42 4.32 5.96 0.17
CA HIS A 42 5.20 5.74 1.31
C HIS A 42 5.79 4.32 1.30
N VAL A 43 4.96 3.30 1.07
CA VAL A 43 5.42 1.90 0.96
C VAL A 43 6.40 1.74 -0.20
N THR A 44 6.14 2.39 -1.34
CA THR A 44 7.03 2.37 -2.51
C THR A 44 8.40 2.95 -2.18
N LEU A 45 8.42 4.13 -1.54
CA LEU A 45 9.66 4.81 -1.13
C LEU A 45 10.46 3.98 -0.12
N ILE A 46 9.78 3.36 0.86
CA ILE A 46 10.42 2.45 1.81
C ILE A 46 11.04 1.26 1.07
N GLY A 47 10.34 0.67 0.10
CA GLY A 47 10.87 -0.39 -0.75
C GLY A 47 12.11 0.03 -1.53
N GLY A 48 12.10 1.25 -2.10
CA GLY A 48 13.26 1.84 -2.77
C GLY A 48 14.46 2.01 -1.85
N ILE A 49 14.25 2.49 -0.62
CA ILE A 49 15.31 2.62 0.40
C ILE A 49 15.89 1.26 0.75
N LEU A 50 15.05 0.24 0.93
CA LEU A 50 15.51 -1.13 1.21
C LEU A 50 16.31 -1.71 0.04
N LEU A 51 15.88 -1.45 -1.20
CA LEU A 51 16.56 -1.89 -2.41
C LEU A 51 17.98 -1.32 -2.51
N ILE A 52 18.15 -0.02 -2.24
CA ILE A 52 19.46 0.65 -2.20
C ILE A 52 20.32 0.13 -1.03
N SER A 53 19.69 -0.26 0.08
CA SER A 53 20.35 -0.76 1.30
C SER A 53 20.78 -2.23 1.21
N THR A 54 21.05 -2.75 0.01
CA THR A 54 21.48 -4.15 -0.25
C THR A 54 20.40 -5.22 0.00
N PHE A 55 19.14 -4.83 0.29
CA PHE A 55 18.01 -5.77 0.40
C PHE A 55 17.27 -5.90 -0.94
N ILE A 56 17.97 -6.34 -1.97
CA ILE A 56 17.49 -6.28 -3.37
C ILE A 56 16.11 -6.96 -3.53
N GLY A 57 15.97 -8.21 -3.09
CA GLY A 57 14.73 -8.97 -3.27
C GLY A 57 13.55 -8.40 -2.49
N THR A 58 13.70 -8.24 -1.17
CA THR A 58 12.61 -7.76 -0.31
C THR A 58 12.28 -6.28 -0.55
N GLY A 59 13.28 -5.46 -0.86
CA GLY A 59 13.09 -4.05 -1.23
C GLY A 59 12.31 -3.91 -2.54
N PHE A 60 12.67 -4.70 -3.57
CA PHE A 60 11.92 -4.72 -4.83
C PHE A 60 10.46 -5.14 -4.63
N LEU A 61 10.21 -6.22 -3.88
CA LEU A 61 8.85 -6.69 -3.58
C LEU A 61 8.05 -5.64 -2.79
N THR A 62 8.66 -4.98 -1.81
CA THR A 62 8.03 -3.89 -1.05
C THR A 62 7.68 -2.72 -1.96
N MET A 63 8.58 -2.36 -2.88
CA MET A 63 8.36 -1.28 -3.83
C MET A 63 7.18 -1.59 -4.77
N MET A 64 7.12 -2.81 -5.31
CA MET A 64 6.00 -3.27 -6.14
C MET A 64 4.68 -3.30 -5.37
N LEU A 65 4.69 -3.73 -4.11
CA LEU A 65 3.50 -3.73 -3.25
C LEU A 65 2.97 -2.31 -3.04
N GLY A 66 3.86 -1.35 -2.76
CA GLY A 66 3.49 0.07 -2.63
C GLY A 66 2.91 0.66 -3.91
N LEU A 67 3.50 0.33 -5.07
CA LEU A 67 2.97 0.79 -6.36
C LEU A 67 1.57 0.21 -6.63
N ALA A 68 1.38 -1.09 -6.37
CA ALA A 68 0.07 -1.73 -6.53
C ALA A 68 -0.99 -1.08 -5.63
N LEU A 69 -0.64 -0.74 -4.39
CA LEU A 69 -1.50 0.01 -3.46
C LEU A 69 -1.85 1.40 -3.99
N GLY A 70 -0.85 2.12 -4.51
CA GLY A 70 -1.06 3.45 -5.09
C GLY A 70 -2.03 3.40 -6.28
N VAL A 71 -1.83 2.44 -7.18
CA VAL A 71 -2.71 2.19 -8.32
C VAL A 71 -4.12 1.82 -7.87
N TYR A 72 -4.26 0.93 -6.87
CA TYR A 72 -5.55 0.59 -6.29
C TYR A 72 -6.30 1.82 -5.75
N GLY A 73 -5.61 2.72 -5.03
CA GLY A 73 -6.18 3.97 -4.55
C GLY A 73 -6.74 4.85 -5.68
N SER A 74 -6.10 4.89 -6.85
CA SER A 74 -6.60 5.60 -8.03
C SER A 74 -7.92 5.04 -8.56
N PHE A 75 -8.14 3.72 -8.48
CA PHE A 75 -9.38 3.09 -8.92
C PHE A 75 -10.51 3.16 -7.90
N LYS A 76 -10.22 3.27 -6.59
CA LYS A 76 -11.29 3.50 -5.56
C LYS A 76 -12.04 4.82 -5.84
N SER A 77 -11.38 5.83 -6.40
CA SER A 77 -12.00 7.13 -6.69
C SER A 77 -13.00 7.12 -7.84
N SER A 78 -12.89 6.18 -8.79
CA SER A 78 -13.79 6.12 -9.94
C SER A 78 -15.16 5.54 -9.60
N ASP A 79 -15.28 4.78 -8.51
CA ASP A 79 -16.52 4.14 -8.11
C ASP A 79 -17.47 5.13 -7.40
N SER A 80 -16.93 5.96 -6.51
CA SER A 80 -17.71 6.96 -5.74
C SER A 80 -18.24 8.14 -6.57
N GLY A 81 -17.74 8.36 -7.79
CA GLY A 81 -18.21 9.43 -8.67
C GLY A 81 -19.56 9.15 -9.32
N HIS A 82 -19.91 7.87 -9.51
CA HIS A 82 -21.13 7.47 -10.18
C HIS A 82 -22.38 7.50 -9.27
N GLU A 83 -22.22 7.35 -7.95
CA GLU A 83 -23.35 7.42 -7.01
C GLU A 83 -23.83 8.86 -6.75
N ALA A 84 -22.94 9.85 -6.81
CA ALA A 84 -23.29 11.25 -6.55
C ALA A 84 -24.08 11.92 -7.70
N GLU A 85 -23.93 11.44 -8.93
CA GLU A 85 -24.63 12.00 -10.12
C GLU A 85 -26.02 11.38 -10.33
N GLN A 86 -26.30 10.20 -9.77
CA GLN A 86 -27.62 9.56 -9.85
C GLN A 86 -28.60 10.00 -8.75
N ALA A 87 -28.14 10.76 -7.75
CA ALA A 87 -28.96 11.25 -6.64
C ALA A 87 -29.48 12.70 -6.85
N LYS A 88 -29.29 13.28 -8.04
CA LYS A 88 -29.66 14.67 -8.38
C LYS A 88 -30.64 14.72 -9.54
#